data_AF-A0A3B9VX34-F1
#
_entry.id   AF-A0A3B9VX34-F1
#
_cell.length_a   1.000
_cell.length_b   1.000
_cell.length_c   1.000
_cell.angle_alpha   90.00
_cell.angle_beta   90.00
_cell.angle_gamma   90.00
#
_symmetry.space_group_name_H-M   'P 1'
#
loop_
_entity.id
_entity.type
_entity.pdbx_description
1 polymer ?
#
loop_
_entity_poly.entity_id
_entity_poly.type
_entity_poly.pdbx_seq_one_letter_code
_entity_poly.pdbx_strand_id
1 'polypeptide(L)'
;MERADAGTERLDAVTLGQFLAALPSDVTVIYDAGNAAAPLRWVEPSELEDPTPYLLDGEFVLTAGLPFLGDDSSKNTSSSKTGSTTSSGHANSGVMADAYVRRLVEAGVAALGFGLEPYFDAVPDQLVAACRFHRLTLVQIPSTVPFAAIGLEFSQLLESGNARVFRQLADTNRQLMRAVLSARPEHELLSALTQRVPAWALLIGADGRVRARAAAAASAGALGTGAARTGAAGTPGGTGVELAALQPMLKRLLAGNGPRVETESFDIHGSALVFGHPLRSTKDATLGALILGTDKPLTPAQNSVVSSVVGLLELLVRQRTSGSLAPSQLATALLLHPESLATGSTRQLNVLRDLLAQSVSGTRSGAVRVVQGVRADASAPASADGPVRELLQWRRLFDTKMVELTDYGFAAVTRFKVDDTLLHEVENL
;
A
#
# COMPACT_ATOMS: atom_id res chain seq x y z
N MET A 1 -20.20 -2.74 -23.09
CA MET A 1 -19.46 -3.59 -22.14
C MET A 1 -18.19 -2.84 -21.81
N GLU A 2 -18.12 -2.39 -20.58
CA GLU A 2 -17.22 -1.36 -20.03
C GLU A 2 -15.73 -1.71 -20.20
N ARG A 3 -14.95 -0.73 -20.66
CA ARG A 3 -13.50 -0.67 -20.45
C ARG A 3 -13.25 -0.40 -18.96
N ALA A 4 -13.27 -1.46 -18.17
CA ALA A 4 -12.68 -1.47 -16.85
C ALA A 4 -11.22 -1.97 -16.97
N ASP A 5 -10.33 -1.32 -16.22
CA ASP A 5 -9.01 -1.81 -15.82
C ASP A 5 -7.74 -1.42 -16.63
N ALA A 6 -7.58 -0.13 -16.94
CA ALA A 6 -6.29 0.43 -17.40
C ALA A 6 -5.42 1.04 -16.27
N GLY A 7 -5.89 1.00 -15.01
CA GLY A 7 -5.29 1.73 -13.88
C GLY A 7 -4.48 0.87 -12.90
N THR A 8 -4.59 -0.46 -12.96
CA THR A 8 -4.16 -1.34 -11.84
C THR A 8 -2.86 -2.11 -12.11
N GLU A 9 -2.34 -2.17 -13.34
CA GLU A 9 -1.28 -3.16 -13.67
C GLU A 9 0.17 -2.65 -13.74
N ARG A 10 0.44 -1.35 -13.61
CA ARG A 10 1.72 -0.79 -14.11
C ARG A 10 2.78 -0.42 -13.07
N LEU A 11 2.82 -1.10 -11.92
CA LEU A 11 3.84 -0.79 -10.90
C LEU A 11 5.19 -1.48 -11.11
N ASP A 12 5.29 -2.57 -11.88
CA ASP A 12 6.56 -3.31 -12.04
C ASP A 12 6.71 -4.01 -13.41
N ALA A 13 6.28 -3.37 -14.50
CA ALA A 13 6.60 -3.90 -15.83
C ALA A 13 8.10 -3.74 -16.09
N VAL A 14 8.80 -4.84 -16.40
CA VAL A 14 10.19 -4.79 -16.88
C VAL A 14 10.23 -3.88 -18.10
N THR A 15 11.06 -2.84 -18.09
CA THR A 15 11.16 -1.95 -19.26
C THR A 15 12.18 -2.46 -20.25
N LEU A 16 12.04 -2.07 -21.53
CA LEU A 16 13.02 -2.42 -22.56
C LEU A 16 14.44 -1.97 -22.17
N GLY A 17 14.59 -0.78 -21.60
CA GLY A 17 15.90 -0.27 -21.15
C GLY A 17 16.50 -1.07 -20.00
N GLN A 18 15.68 -1.51 -19.04
CA GLN A 18 16.14 -2.39 -17.96
C GLN A 18 16.59 -3.75 -18.50
N PHE A 19 15.83 -4.29 -19.45
CA PHE A 19 16.14 -5.55 -20.10
C PHE A 19 17.45 -5.46 -20.90
N LEU A 20 17.60 -4.46 -21.77
CA LEU A 20 18.82 -4.25 -22.57
C LEU A 20 20.06 -4.06 -21.70
N ALA A 21 19.93 -3.40 -20.55
CA ALA A 21 21.05 -3.21 -19.61
C ALA A 21 21.44 -4.48 -18.84
N ALA A 22 20.54 -5.48 -18.77
CA ALA A 22 20.81 -6.77 -18.13
C ALA A 22 21.38 -7.81 -19.10
N LEU A 23 21.29 -7.59 -20.41
CA LEU A 23 21.83 -8.50 -21.41
C LEU A 23 23.36 -8.56 -21.37
N PRO A 24 23.97 -9.67 -21.84
CA PRO A 24 25.43 -9.80 -21.93
C PRO A 24 26.06 -8.65 -22.73
N SER A 25 27.29 -8.26 -22.37
CA SER A 25 28.03 -7.16 -23.01
C SER A 25 28.23 -7.32 -24.52
N ASP A 26 28.13 -8.54 -25.01
CA ASP A 26 28.36 -8.88 -26.42
C ASP A 26 27.12 -8.55 -27.28
N VAL A 27 25.96 -8.36 -26.67
CA VAL A 27 24.72 -7.91 -27.33
C VAL A 27 24.81 -6.41 -27.60
N THR A 28 24.66 -6.01 -28.87
CA THR A 28 24.90 -4.63 -29.30
C THR A 28 23.62 -3.98 -29.81
N VAL A 29 23.25 -2.80 -29.29
CA VAL A 29 22.15 -2.00 -29.84
C VAL A 29 22.64 -1.27 -31.10
N ILE A 30 22.11 -1.65 -32.27
CA ILE A 30 22.48 -1.08 -33.57
C ILE A 30 21.72 0.22 -33.84
N TYR A 31 20.47 0.27 -33.39
CA TYR A 31 19.63 1.47 -33.47
C TYR A 31 18.69 1.53 -32.27
N ASP A 32 18.72 2.66 -31.56
CA ASP A 32 17.83 2.96 -30.45
C ASP A 32 16.73 3.92 -30.92
N ALA A 33 15.47 3.48 -30.82
CA ALA A 33 14.30 4.28 -31.16
C ALA A 33 13.88 5.26 -30.05
N GLY A 34 14.58 5.30 -28.91
CA GLY A 34 14.26 6.15 -27.76
C GLY A 34 13.11 5.60 -26.91
N ASN A 35 12.85 4.29 -26.98
CA ASN A 35 11.73 3.63 -26.30
C ASN A 35 12.16 2.83 -25.06
N ALA A 36 13.29 3.15 -24.44
CA ALA A 36 13.81 2.46 -23.26
C ALA A 36 12.84 2.40 -22.06
N ALA A 37 11.91 3.36 -21.95
CA ALA A 37 10.88 3.38 -20.91
C ALA A 37 9.62 2.56 -21.26
N ALA A 38 9.54 2.01 -22.47
CA ALA A 38 8.41 1.18 -22.88
C ALA A 38 8.40 -0.13 -22.07
N PRO A 39 7.23 -0.56 -21.58
CA PRO A 39 7.11 -1.84 -20.89
C PRO A 39 7.33 -2.98 -21.89
N LEU A 40 8.18 -3.92 -21.51
CA LEU A 40 8.46 -5.14 -22.23
C LEU A 40 7.63 -6.28 -21.61
N ARG A 41 6.80 -6.94 -22.42
CA ARG A 41 5.90 -8.00 -21.95
C ARG A 41 6.47 -9.40 -22.08
N TRP A 42 7.20 -9.64 -23.17
CA TRP A 42 7.73 -10.95 -23.49
C TRP A 42 8.89 -10.85 -24.48
N VAL A 43 9.67 -11.92 -24.56
CA VAL A 43 10.72 -12.11 -25.56
C VAL A 43 10.39 -13.36 -26.35
N GLU A 44 10.15 -13.20 -27.64
CA GLU A 44 9.66 -14.29 -28.50
C GLU A 44 10.62 -14.55 -29.68
N PRO A 45 11.23 -15.75 -29.75
CA PRO A 45 11.89 -16.21 -30.95
C PRO A 45 10.88 -16.56 -32.05
N SER A 46 11.01 -15.95 -33.22
CA SER A 46 10.19 -16.26 -34.38
C SER A 46 10.95 -16.17 -35.69
N GLU A 47 10.78 -17.18 -36.53
CA GLU A 47 11.32 -17.25 -37.89
C GLU A 47 10.23 -17.18 -38.96
N LEU A 48 9.01 -16.82 -38.57
CA LEU A 48 7.90 -16.66 -39.50
C LEU A 48 8.12 -15.42 -40.37
N GLU A 49 7.75 -15.51 -41.65
CA GLU A 49 7.73 -14.36 -42.56
C GLU A 49 6.78 -13.26 -42.08
N ASP A 50 5.70 -13.66 -41.40
CA ASP A 50 4.82 -12.75 -40.68
C ASP A 50 4.46 -13.33 -39.30
N PRO A 51 5.15 -12.89 -38.22
CA PRO A 51 4.87 -13.35 -36.87
C PRO A 51 3.68 -12.61 -36.23
N THR A 52 3.24 -11.48 -36.80
CA THR A 52 2.31 -10.54 -36.14
C THR A 52 0.98 -11.13 -35.67
N PRO A 53 0.37 -12.17 -36.30
CA PRO A 53 -0.86 -12.77 -35.79
C PRO A 53 -0.72 -13.44 -34.41
N TYR A 54 0.51 -13.71 -33.97
CA TYR A 54 0.82 -14.41 -32.72
C TYR A 54 1.46 -13.52 -31.67
N LEU A 55 1.74 -12.25 -31.99
CA LEU A 55 2.40 -11.32 -31.09
C LEU A 55 1.39 -10.48 -30.31
N LEU A 56 1.80 -10.06 -29.12
CA LEU A 56 1.11 -9.03 -28.33
C LEU A 56 1.93 -7.71 -28.36
N ASP A 57 1.25 -6.60 -28.07
CA ASP A 57 1.92 -5.30 -27.95
C ASP A 57 3.09 -5.35 -26.95
N GLY A 58 4.23 -4.76 -27.27
CA GLY A 58 5.35 -4.59 -26.33
C GLY A 58 6.25 -5.82 -26.20
N GLU A 59 6.36 -6.65 -27.23
CA GLU A 59 7.27 -7.81 -27.26
C GLU A 59 8.65 -7.47 -27.86
N PHE A 60 9.64 -8.29 -27.52
CA PHE A 60 10.97 -8.30 -28.14
C PHE A 60 11.07 -9.52 -29.05
N VAL A 61 11.04 -9.32 -30.36
CA VAL A 61 11.07 -10.43 -31.33
C VAL A 61 12.52 -10.79 -31.63
N LEU A 62 12.87 -12.08 -31.58
CA LEU A 62 14.18 -12.60 -31.95
C LEU A 62 14.09 -13.37 -33.27
N THR A 63 14.99 -13.11 -34.21
CA THR A 63 15.09 -13.86 -35.47
C THR A 63 16.55 -14.10 -35.85
N ALA A 64 16.85 -15.28 -36.39
CA ALA A 64 18.12 -15.62 -37.06
C ALA A 64 18.14 -15.17 -38.54
N GLY A 65 17.12 -14.44 -38.97
CA GLY A 65 17.04 -13.80 -40.27
C GLY A 65 16.49 -14.70 -41.39
N LEU A 66 15.84 -15.82 -41.08
CA LEU A 66 15.16 -16.66 -42.08
C LEU A 66 14.18 -15.86 -42.97
N PRO A 67 13.39 -14.90 -42.45
CA PRO A 67 12.51 -14.07 -43.27
C PRO A 67 13.21 -13.22 -44.34
N PHE A 68 14.53 -13.07 -44.27
CA PHE A 68 15.33 -12.23 -45.18
C PHE A 68 16.21 -13.06 -46.13
N LEU A 69 16.20 -14.39 -46.03
CA LEU A 69 16.82 -15.27 -47.01
C LEU A 69 15.98 -15.25 -48.30
N GLY A 70 16.58 -14.79 -49.40
CA GLY A 70 15.93 -14.80 -50.71
C GLY A 70 15.66 -16.23 -51.21
N ASP A 71 14.60 -16.39 -52.02
CA ASP A 71 14.08 -17.63 -52.63
C ASP A 71 15.06 -18.42 -53.54
N ASP A 72 16.36 -18.17 -53.51
CA ASP A 72 17.34 -18.78 -54.42
C ASP A 72 17.70 -20.25 -54.08
N SER A 73 17.18 -20.81 -52.97
CA SER A 73 17.50 -22.19 -52.55
C SER A 73 16.54 -23.28 -53.08
N SER A 74 15.45 -22.92 -53.77
CA SER A 74 14.45 -23.88 -54.27
C SER A 74 14.63 -24.34 -55.74
N LYS A 75 15.56 -23.76 -56.51
CA LYS A 75 15.68 -24.03 -57.97
C LYS A 75 17.07 -24.44 -58.46
N ASN A 76 17.74 -25.37 -57.81
CA ASN A 76 18.90 -26.03 -58.43
C ASN A 76 18.91 -27.56 -58.22
N THR A 77 17.89 -28.23 -58.77
CA THR A 77 18.06 -29.58 -59.31
C THR A 77 18.01 -29.51 -60.84
N SER A 78 19.11 -29.96 -61.44
CA SER A 78 19.36 -30.14 -62.88
C SER A 78 19.72 -28.91 -63.74
N SER A 79 21.04 -28.74 -63.90
CA SER A 79 21.77 -28.46 -65.15
C SER A 79 21.34 -27.28 -66.06
N SER A 80 22.36 -26.48 -66.40
CA SER A 80 22.57 -25.78 -67.69
C SER A 80 22.64 -24.25 -67.63
N LYS A 81 23.84 -23.76 -67.32
CA LYS A 81 24.68 -22.95 -68.23
C LYS A 81 23.97 -21.78 -68.96
N THR A 82 24.09 -20.56 -68.43
CA THR A 82 24.60 -19.33 -69.10
C THR A 82 24.37 -18.13 -68.17
N GLY A 83 25.35 -17.22 -68.12
CA GLY A 83 25.36 -16.13 -67.15
C GLY A 83 24.46 -14.94 -67.49
N SER A 84 23.99 -14.26 -66.46
CA SER A 84 23.89 -12.80 -66.44
C SER A 84 23.86 -12.32 -64.99
N THR A 85 24.81 -11.47 -64.62
CA THR A 85 24.80 -10.65 -63.42
C THR A 85 23.55 -9.77 -63.44
N THR A 86 22.60 -9.99 -62.53
CA THR A 86 21.49 -9.05 -62.29
C THR A 86 21.45 -8.64 -60.83
N SER A 87 21.58 -7.33 -60.62
CA SER A 87 21.45 -6.56 -59.39
C SER A 87 20.04 -6.58 -58.77
N SER A 88 19.27 -7.66 -58.96
CA SER A 88 17.86 -7.80 -58.58
C SER A 88 17.66 -8.42 -57.20
N GLY A 89 18.62 -9.20 -56.69
CA GLY A 89 18.53 -9.83 -55.36
C GLY A 89 18.60 -8.83 -54.19
N HIS A 90 19.34 -7.73 -54.36
CA HIS A 90 19.47 -6.67 -53.34
C HIS A 90 18.24 -5.76 -53.27
N ALA A 91 17.51 -5.57 -54.38
CA ALA A 91 16.30 -4.73 -54.36
C ALA A 91 15.13 -5.46 -53.68
N ASN A 92 15.00 -6.77 -53.89
CA ASN A 92 13.91 -7.56 -53.33
C ASN A 92 14.05 -7.76 -51.81
N SER A 93 15.28 -8.01 -51.34
CA SER A 93 15.59 -8.11 -49.90
C SER A 93 15.23 -6.83 -49.12
N GLY A 94 15.42 -5.66 -49.73
CA GLY A 94 15.11 -4.38 -49.07
C GLY A 94 13.62 -4.14 -48.91
N VAL A 95 12.84 -4.55 -49.91
CA VAL A 95 11.36 -4.48 -49.87
C VAL A 95 10.81 -5.45 -48.83
N MET A 96 11.39 -6.65 -48.70
CA MET A 96 10.99 -7.62 -47.68
C MET A 96 11.32 -7.15 -46.26
N ALA A 97 12.51 -6.58 -46.06
CA ALA A 97 12.92 -6.03 -44.77
C ALA A 97 12.03 -4.86 -44.33
N ASP A 98 11.71 -3.94 -45.24
CA ASP A 98 10.80 -2.82 -44.97
C ASP A 98 9.39 -3.30 -44.60
N ALA A 99 8.83 -4.22 -45.39
CA ALA A 99 7.50 -4.77 -45.16
C ALA A 99 7.42 -5.53 -43.82
N TYR A 100 8.45 -6.29 -43.48
CA TYR A 100 8.55 -7.02 -42.21
C TYR A 100 8.59 -6.06 -41.02
N VAL A 101 9.51 -5.09 -41.02
CA VAL A 101 9.63 -4.10 -39.93
C VAL A 101 8.35 -3.29 -39.78
N ARG A 102 7.72 -2.88 -40.88
CA ARG A 102 6.44 -2.17 -40.83
C ARG A 102 5.37 -2.97 -40.09
N ARG A 103 5.23 -4.26 -40.42
CA ARG A 103 4.28 -5.17 -39.73
C ARG A 103 4.56 -5.26 -38.23
N LEU A 104 5.83 -5.42 -37.83
CA LEU A 104 6.19 -5.48 -36.41
C LEU A 104 5.82 -4.19 -35.66
N VAL A 105 6.07 -3.02 -36.27
CA VAL A 105 5.72 -1.73 -35.67
C VAL A 105 4.20 -1.55 -35.59
N GLU A 106 3.46 -1.96 -36.62
CA GLU A 106 1.98 -1.96 -36.62
C GLU A 106 1.40 -2.88 -35.52
N ALA A 107 2.07 -4.00 -35.23
CA ALA A 107 1.73 -4.92 -34.15
C ALA A 107 2.25 -4.48 -32.76
N GLY A 108 2.85 -3.30 -32.65
CA GLY A 108 3.29 -2.73 -31.37
C GLY A 108 4.54 -3.38 -30.76
N VAL A 109 5.36 -4.06 -31.56
CA VAL A 109 6.63 -4.68 -31.11
C VAL A 109 7.57 -3.60 -30.58
N ALA A 110 8.19 -3.87 -29.43
CA ALA A 110 9.08 -2.92 -28.76
C ALA A 110 10.49 -2.91 -29.38
N ALA A 111 11.01 -4.07 -29.78
CA ALA A 111 12.33 -4.17 -30.38
C ALA A 111 12.50 -5.47 -31.18
N LEU A 112 13.46 -5.46 -32.10
CA LEU A 112 13.89 -6.60 -32.90
C LEU A 112 15.32 -6.99 -32.54
N GLY A 113 15.52 -8.24 -32.13
CA GLY A 113 16.82 -8.88 -31.97
C GLY A 113 17.17 -9.71 -33.20
N PHE A 114 18.31 -9.42 -33.81
CA PHE A 114 18.80 -10.10 -34.99
C PHE A 114 20.02 -10.97 -34.64
N GLY A 115 19.87 -12.28 -34.78
CA GLY A 115 20.96 -13.25 -34.67
C GLY A 115 21.77 -13.31 -35.96
N LEU A 116 23.09 -13.37 -35.84
CA LEU A 116 24.01 -13.40 -36.98
C LEU A 116 24.13 -14.82 -37.59
N GLU A 117 24.89 -15.69 -36.93
CA GLU A 117 25.19 -17.02 -37.46
C GLU A 117 24.00 -17.98 -37.28
N PRO A 118 23.80 -18.95 -38.19
CA PRO A 118 24.70 -19.34 -39.29
C PRO A 118 24.45 -18.63 -40.63
N TYR A 119 23.46 -17.74 -40.72
CA TYR A 119 22.99 -17.23 -42.02
C TYR A 119 23.56 -15.87 -42.42
N PHE A 120 23.98 -15.06 -41.44
CA PHE A 120 24.47 -13.69 -41.66
C PHE A 120 25.75 -13.43 -40.85
N ASP A 121 26.74 -12.77 -41.45
CA ASP A 121 27.95 -12.34 -40.73
C ASP A 121 27.79 -10.94 -40.08
N ALA A 122 26.79 -10.18 -40.54
CA ALA A 122 26.43 -8.86 -40.03
C ALA A 122 24.93 -8.61 -40.27
N VAL A 123 24.34 -7.71 -39.49
CA VAL A 123 22.94 -7.29 -39.69
C VAL A 123 22.82 -6.58 -41.05
N PRO A 124 21.92 -7.01 -41.95
CA PRO A 124 21.80 -6.39 -43.29
C PRO A 124 21.50 -4.89 -43.23
N ASP A 125 22.23 -4.08 -44.01
CA ASP A 125 22.07 -2.61 -44.06
C ASP A 125 20.64 -2.16 -44.35
N GLN A 126 19.93 -2.96 -45.14
CA GLN A 126 18.53 -2.70 -45.52
C GLN A 126 17.58 -2.86 -44.33
N LEU A 127 17.84 -3.83 -43.45
CA LEU A 127 17.10 -4.00 -42.20
C LEU A 127 17.40 -2.85 -41.25
N VAL A 128 18.66 -2.42 -41.15
CA VAL A 128 19.04 -1.24 -40.36
C VAL A 128 18.33 0.02 -40.87
N ALA A 129 18.27 0.22 -42.19
CA ALA A 129 17.55 1.33 -42.81
C ALA A 129 16.03 1.28 -42.52
N ALA A 130 15.41 0.10 -42.63
CA ALA A 130 14.00 -0.09 -42.33
C ALA A 130 13.68 0.18 -40.85
N CYS A 131 14.46 -0.37 -39.91
CA CYS A 131 14.32 -0.11 -38.47
C CYS A 131 14.47 1.38 -38.13
N ARG A 132 15.42 2.08 -38.77
CA ARG A 132 15.56 3.53 -38.63
C ARG A 132 14.37 4.31 -39.15
N PHE A 133 13.84 3.92 -40.30
CA PHE A 133 12.71 4.60 -40.93
C PHE A 133 11.42 4.44 -40.09
N HIS A 134 11.12 3.22 -39.65
CA HIS A 134 9.93 2.90 -38.86
C HIS A 134 10.11 3.10 -37.34
N ARG A 135 11.30 3.53 -36.90
CA ARG A 135 11.66 3.74 -35.48
C ARG A 135 11.48 2.49 -34.60
N LEU A 136 11.99 1.36 -35.06
CA LEU A 136 12.03 0.12 -34.27
C LEU A 136 13.43 -0.11 -33.72
N THR A 137 13.57 -0.25 -32.40
CA THR A 137 14.86 -0.55 -31.77
C THR A 137 15.42 -1.88 -32.30
N LEU A 138 16.66 -1.85 -32.77
CA LEU A 138 17.33 -2.98 -33.40
C LEU A 138 18.56 -3.38 -32.60
N VAL A 139 18.63 -4.66 -32.24
CA VAL A 139 19.67 -5.24 -31.41
C VAL A 139 20.33 -6.38 -32.17
N GLN A 140 21.65 -6.37 -32.24
CA GLN A 140 22.45 -7.47 -32.78
C GLN A 140 22.80 -8.46 -31.68
N ILE A 141 22.56 -9.73 -31.96
CA ILE A 141 22.83 -10.84 -31.05
C ILE A 141 23.94 -11.71 -31.67
N PRO A 142 25.10 -11.82 -31.02
CA PRO A 142 26.19 -12.66 -31.50
C PRO A 142 25.86 -14.14 -31.32
N SER A 143 26.53 -15.00 -32.09
CA SER A 143 26.34 -16.46 -32.03
C SER A 143 26.78 -17.09 -30.70
N THR A 144 27.57 -16.37 -29.91
CA THR A 144 27.95 -16.76 -28.55
C THR A 144 26.78 -16.69 -27.56
N VAL A 145 25.69 -16.00 -27.89
CA VAL A 145 24.53 -15.81 -27.01
C VAL A 145 23.30 -16.54 -27.59
N PRO A 146 22.89 -17.67 -27.00
CA PRO A 146 21.67 -18.35 -27.41
C PRO A 146 20.42 -17.50 -27.15
N PHE A 147 19.43 -17.54 -28.04
CA PHE A 147 18.14 -16.84 -27.83
C PHE A 147 17.42 -17.28 -26.54
N ALA A 148 17.57 -18.55 -26.14
CA ALA A 148 17.06 -19.03 -24.85
C ALA A 148 17.68 -18.30 -23.64
N ALA A 149 18.94 -17.88 -23.72
CA ALA A 149 19.58 -17.11 -22.66
C ALA A 149 18.94 -15.72 -22.52
N ILE A 150 18.57 -15.09 -23.64
CA ILE A 150 17.87 -13.80 -23.68
C ILE A 150 16.49 -13.91 -23.01
N GLY A 151 15.73 -14.98 -23.31
CA GLY A 151 14.45 -15.25 -22.66
C GLY A 151 14.58 -15.59 -21.16
N LEU A 152 15.65 -16.28 -20.77
CA LEU A 152 15.95 -16.56 -19.36
C LEU A 152 16.29 -15.27 -18.58
N GLU A 153 17.04 -14.34 -19.17
CA GLU A 153 17.31 -13.04 -18.54
C GLU A 153 16.02 -12.24 -18.32
N PHE A 154 15.11 -12.23 -19.29
CA PHE A 154 13.80 -11.61 -19.13
C PHE A 154 13.01 -12.25 -17.97
N SER A 155 13.01 -13.58 -17.90
CA SER A 155 12.35 -14.33 -16.83
C SER A 155 12.94 -14.01 -15.45
N GLN A 156 14.27 -13.93 -15.33
CA GLN A 156 14.96 -13.56 -14.10
C GLN A 156 14.58 -12.14 -13.64
N LEU A 157 14.48 -11.18 -14.58
CA LEU A 157 14.03 -9.83 -14.26
C LEU A 157 12.60 -9.81 -13.73
N LEU A 158 11.69 -10.55 -14.38
CA LEU A 158 10.29 -10.67 -13.97
C LEU A 158 10.15 -11.30 -12.57
N GLU A 159 10.87 -12.39 -12.30
CA GLU A 159 10.90 -13.04 -10.98
C GLU A 159 11.47 -12.11 -9.90
N SER A 160 12.55 -11.40 -10.21
CA SER A 160 13.20 -10.50 -9.26
C SER A 160 12.35 -9.28 -8.91
N GLY A 161 11.61 -8.73 -9.89
CA GLY A 161 10.66 -7.64 -9.69
C GLY A 161 9.55 -8.05 -8.73
N ASN A 162 8.85 -9.15 -9.06
CA ASN A 162 7.76 -9.68 -8.24
C ASN A 162 8.22 -10.03 -6.82
N ALA A 163 9.38 -10.70 -6.68
CA ALA A 163 9.91 -11.06 -5.36
C ALA A 163 10.23 -9.84 -4.48
N ARG A 164 10.70 -8.72 -5.07
CA ARG A 164 10.97 -7.48 -4.32
C ARG A 164 9.68 -6.87 -3.79
N VAL A 165 8.62 -6.82 -4.61
CA VAL A 165 7.30 -6.31 -4.21
C VAL A 165 6.72 -7.14 -3.07
N PHE A 166 6.73 -8.48 -3.21
CA PHE A 166 6.24 -9.37 -2.16
C PHE A 166 7.02 -9.22 -0.85
N ARG A 167 8.35 -9.11 -0.92
CA ARG A 167 9.17 -8.85 0.27
C ARG A 167 8.83 -7.50 0.91
N GLN A 168 8.70 -6.45 0.10
CA GLN A 168 8.35 -5.12 0.60
C GLN A 168 6.98 -5.09 1.27
N LEU A 169 5.97 -5.77 0.70
CA LEU A 169 4.65 -5.91 1.30
C LEU A 169 4.70 -6.72 2.60
N ALA A 170 5.43 -7.84 2.61
CA ALA A 170 5.60 -8.67 3.80
C ALA A 170 6.31 -7.93 4.94
N ASP A 171 7.35 -7.17 4.63
CA ASP A 171 8.09 -6.38 5.62
C ASP A 171 7.24 -5.23 6.17
N THR A 172 6.43 -4.60 5.31
CA THR A 172 5.44 -3.60 5.75
C THR A 172 4.45 -4.21 6.74
N ASN A 173 3.85 -5.36 6.41
CA ASN A 173 2.92 -6.05 7.30
C ASN A 173 3.58 -6.47 8.62
N ARG A 174 4.83 -6.96 8.59
CA ARG A 174 5.59 -7.26 9.82
C ARG A 174 5.81 -6.02 10.68
N GLN A 175 6.13 -4.87 10.07
CA GLN A 175 6.32 -3.62 10.80
C GLN A 175 5.02 -3.17 11.47
N LEU A 176 3.89 -3.24 10.77
CA LEU A 176 2.56 -2.95 11.33
C LEU A 176 2.22 -3.90 12.50
N MET A 177 2.47 -5.20 12.35
CA MET A 177 2.22 -6.19 13.40
C MET A 177 3.10 -5.95 14.65
N ARG A 178 4.37 -5.53 14.48
CA ARG A 178 5.22 -5.16 15.63
C ARG A 178 4.70 -3.91 16.35
N ALA A 179 4.16 -2.93 15.61
CA ALA A 179 3.60 -1.72 16.19
C ALA A 179 2.43 -2.04 17.14
N VAL A 180 1.59 -3.02 16.80
CA VAL A 180 0.48 -3.50 17.65
C VAL A 180 0.95 -4.04 19.01
N LEU A 181 2.14 -4.61 19.08
CA LEU A 181 2.72 -5.18 20.30
C LEU A 181 3.48 -4.15 21.15
N SER A 182 3.54 -2.90 20.73
CA SER A 182 4.25 -1.84 21.44
C SER A 182 3.50 -1.33 22.67
N ALA A 183 4.18 -0.58 23.53
CA ALA A 183 3.58 0.08 24.69
C ALA A 183 2.59 1.21 24.34
N ARG A 184 2.58 1.67 23.08
CA ARG A 184 1.66 2.72 22.55
C ARG A 184 1.22 2.35 21.13
N PRO A 185 0.41 1.30 20.97
CA PRO A 185 0.19 0.67 19.67
C PRO A 185 -0.49 1.60 18.66
N GLU A 186 -1.40 2.47 19.11
CA GLU A 186 -2.04 3.49 18.26
C GLU A 186 -1.01 4.47 17.67
N HIS A 187 -0.05 4.92 18.48
CA HIS A 187 0.94 5.91 18.05
C HIS A 187 1.95 5.28 17.09
N GLU A 188 2.43 4.08 17.41
CA GLU A 188 3.38 3.34 16.57
C GLU A 188 2.75 2.92 15.23
N LEU A 189 1.47 2.52 15.21
CA LEU A 189 0.76 2.21 13.96
C LEU A 189 0.60 3.44 13.07
N LEU A 190 0.20 4.58 13.64
CA LEU A 190 0.10 5.84 12.89
C LEU A 190 1.46 6.32 12.40
N SER A 191 2.52 6.16 13.19
CA SER A 191 3.90 6.45 12.77
C SER A 191 4.34 5.56 11.60
N ALA A 192 4.12 4.24 11.70
CA ALA A 192 4.43 3.29 10.63
C ALA A 192 3.62 3.57 9.35
N LEU A 193 2.36 4.01 9.49
CA LEU A 193 1.52 4.43 8.36
C LEU A 193 2.10 5.66 7.65
N THR A 194 2.37 6.74 8.39
CA THR A 194 2.86 8.01 7.85
C THR A 194 4.29 7.96 7.30
N GLN A 195 5.06 6.91 7.64
CA GLN A 195 6.33 6.60 6.97
C GLN A 195 6.16 6.06 5.55
N ARG A 196 5.02 5.44 5.23
CA ARG A 196 4.78 4.70 3.96
C ARG A 196 3.76 5.40 3.08
N VAL A 197 2.84 6.11 3.70
CA VAL A 197 1.86 6.96 3.05
C VAL A 197 2.23 8.41 3.37
N PRO A 198 2.48 9.27 2.38
CA PRO A 198 2.80 10.68 2.59
C PRO A 198 1.54 11.45 3.02
N ALA A 199 1.05 11.15 4.22
CA ALA A 199 -0.14 11.68 4.83
C ALA A 199 0.17 12.09 6.27
N TRP A 200 -0.62 13.01 6.82
CA TRP A 200 -0.79 13.08 8.27
C TRP A 200 -1.97 12.20 8.69
N ALA A 201 -1.94 11.72 9.93
CA ALA A 201 -2.96 10.82 10.47
C ALA A 201 -3.44 11.27 11.86
N LEU A 202 -4.76 11.21 12.07
CA LEU A 202 -5.41 11.43 13.36
C LEU A 202 -6.26 10.22 13.70
N LEU A 203 -6.08 9.67 14.90
CA LEU A 203 -6.97 8.68 15.47
C LEU A 203 -7.92 9.35 16.45
N ILE A 204 -9.22 9.21 16.23
CA ILE A 204 -10.30 9.76 17.04
C ILE A 204 -11.03 8.61 17.75
N GLY A 205 -11.30 8.78 19.04
CA GLY A 205 -12.11 7.85 19.83
C GLY A 205 -13.61 7.99 19.55
N ALA A 206 -14.41 7.07 20.09
CA ALA A 206 -15.87 7.18 20.06
C ALA A 206 -16.40 8.44 20.79
N ASP A 207 -15.62 8.98 21.73
CA ASP A 207 -15.89 10.22 22.48
C ASP A 207 -15.50 11.50 21.69
N GLY A 208 -15.17 11.36 20.41
CA GLY A 208 -14.74 12.47 19.55
C GLY A 208 -13.36 13.05 19.90
N ARG A 209 -12.66 12.53 20.92
CA ARG A 209 -11.34 13.02 21.34
C ARG A 209 -10.23 12.38 20.52
N VAL A 210 -9.16 13.15 20.30
CA VAL A 210 -7.95 12.64 19.66
C VAL A 210 -7.21 11.69 20.59
N ARG A 211 -6.98 10.46 20.12
CA ARG A 211 -6.22 9.42 20.82
C ARG A 211 -4.76 9.36 20.40
N ALA A 212 -4.47 9.56 19.12
CA ALA A 212 -3.12 9.58 18.58
C ALA A 212 -3.03 10.51 17.37
N ARG A 213 -1.83 11.05 17.13
CA ARG A 213 -1.50 11.87 15.96
C ARG A 213 -0.17 11.42 15.38
N ALA A 214 -0.05 11.44 14.05
CA ALA A 214 1.22 11.34 13.37
C ALA A 214 1.28 12.36 12.22
N ALA A 215 2.40 13.06 12.10
CA ALA A 215 2.64 14.02 11.04
C ALA A 215 3.31 13.33 9.84
N ALA A 216 3.09 13.84 8.63
CA ALA A 216 3.81 13.39 7.45
C ALA A 216 5.32 13.64 7.63
N ALA A 217 6.16 12.66 7.29
CA ALA A 217 7.62 12.75 7.45
C ALA A 217 8.28 13.90 6.66
N ALA A 218 7.56 14.55 5.74
CA ALA A 218 8.07 15.55 4.81
C ALA A 218 8.20 16.99 5.37
N SER A 219 8.04 17.22 6.68
CA SER A 219 8.24 18.55 7.29
C SER A 219 9.45 18.64 8.24
N ALA A 220 10.33 17.63 8.26
CA ALA A 220 11.56 17.64 9.06
C ALA A 220 12.80 18.20 8.32
N GLY A 221 12.68 18.53 7.02
CA GLY A 221 13.79 18.99 6.17
C GLY A 221 14.07 20.49 6.18
N ALA A 222 13.25 21.31 6.86
CA ALA A 222 13.42 22.76 6.91
C ALA A 222 13.25 23.26 8.33
N LEU A 223 14.24 22.98 9.19
CA LEU A 223 14.65 23.78 10.36
C LEU A 223 15.81 23.04 11.03
N GLY A 224 17.03 23.53 10.75
CA GLY A 224 18.24 23.05 11.40
C GLY A 224 18.23 23.30 12.90
N THR A 225 18.86 22.38 13.64
CA THR A 225 19.62 22.60 14.88
C THR A 225 19.13 23.70 15.83
N GLY A 226 18.48 23.33 16.95
CA GLY A 226 18.28 24.27 18.05
C GLY A 226 17.44 23.75 19.20
N ALA A 227 18.11 23.55 20.34
CA ALA A 227 17.66 23.30 21.70
C ALA A 227 16.21 23.64 22.13
N ALA A 228 15.76 22.84 23.09
CA ALA A 228 14.65 23.03 24.02
C ALA A 228 14.28 24.48 24.34
N ARG A 229 12.98 24.83 24.24
CA ARG A 229 12.34 25.82 25.10
C ARG A 229 10.86 25.50 25.36
N THR A 230 10.50 25.62 26.63
CA THR A 230 9.18 25.61 27.25
C THR A 230 8.38 26.89 26.93
N GLY A 231 7.05 26.76 26.77
CA GLY A 231 6.10 27.84 27.05
C GLY A 231 5.28 28.37 25.86
N ALA A 232 3.96 28.17 25.95
CA ALA A 232 2.84 28.93 25.36
C ALA A 232 2.76 29.18 23.83
N ALA A 233 1.62 28.72 23.28
CA ALA A 233 0.97 29.15 22.03
C ALA A 233 1.82 29.07 20.74
N GLY A 234 1.74 27.92 20.07
CA GLY A 234 2.25 27.71 18.71
C GLY A 234 2.95 26.36 18.58
N THR A 235 2.19 25.29 18.42
CA THR A 235 2.73 23.92 18.28
C THR A 235 3.36 23.74 16.88
N PRO A 236 4.69 23.53 16.75
CA PRO A 236 5.30 23.17 15.48
C PRO A 236 5.06 21.68 15.24
N GLY A 237 4.35 21.34 14.15
CA GLY A 237 4.00 19.95 13.79
C GLY A 237 2.51 19.70 13.57
N GLY A 238 1.75 20.72 13.16
CA GLY A 238 0.30 20.62 12.96
C GLY A 238 -0.07 19.71 11.80
N THR A 239 -1.09 18.86 12.02
CA THR A 239 -1.99 18.42 10.95
C THR A 239 -2.46 19.67 10.22
N GLY A 240 -2.32 19.75 8.90
CA GLY A 240 -2.62 20.99 8.15
C GLY A 240 -4.03 21.53 8.42
N VAL A 241 -4.95 20.66 8.86
CA VAL A 241 -6.34 20.99 9.20
C VAL A 241 -6.54 21.10 10.71
N GLU A 242 -7.24 22.16 11.13
CA GLU A 242 -7.71 22.33 12.51
C GLU A 242 -8.84 21.35 12.83
N LEU A 243 -8.85 20.77 14.04
CA LEU A 243 -9.86 19.77 14.45
C LEU A 243 -11.30 20.32 14.33
N ALA A 244 -11.49 21.64 14.49
CA ALA A 244 -12.77 22.30 14.31
C ALA A 244 -13.35 22.12 12.89
N ALA A 245 -12.50 22.19 11.86
CA ALA A 245 -12.92 22.01 10.47
C ALA A 245 -13.33 20.56 10.15
N LEU A 246 -12.83 19.59 10.92
CA LEU A 246 -13.17 18.16 10.77
C LEU A 246 -14.44 17.74 11.53
N GLN A 247 -15.02 18.61 12.37
CA GLN A 247 -16.21 18.26 13.17
C GLN A 247 -17.40 17.75 12.34
N PRO A 248 -17.76 18.35 11.19
CA PRO A 248 -18.90 17.86 10.39
C PRO A 248 -18.69 16.43 9.91
N MET A 249 -17.49 16.12 9.38
CA MET A 249 -17.11 14.77 8.97
C MET A 249 -17.13 13.81 10.15
N LEU A 250 -16.54 14.20 11.28
CA LEU A 250 -16.48 13.36 12.46
C LEU A 250 -17.87 13.01 13.00
N LYS A 251 -18.81 13.97 13.00
CA LYS A 251 -20.20 13.72 13.40
C LYS A 251 -20.87 12.65 12.53
N ARG A 252 -20.67 12.69 11.20
CA ARG A 252 -21.23 11.68 10.29
C ARG A 252 -20.60 10.31 10.48
N LEU A 253 -19.26 10.25 10.58
CA LEU A 253 -18.53 9.01 10.82
C LEU A 253 -18.95 8.34 12.13
N LEU A 254 -19.05 9.12 13.22
CA LEU A 254 -19.41 8.62 14.55
C LEU A 254 -20.90 8.25 14.66
N ALA A 255 -21.79 8.90 13.91
CA ALA A 255 -23.22 8.57 13.87
C ALA A 255 -23.50 7.15 13.37
N GLY A 256 -22.52 6.46 12.77
CA GLY A 256 -22.63 5.05 12.37
C GLY A 256 -23.44 4.81 11.09
N ASN A 257 -24.10 5.84 10.57
CA ASN A 257 -24.86 5.80 9.33
C ASN A 257 -24.02 6.44 8.20
N GLY A 258 -23.50 5.63 7.26
CA GLY A 258 -22.73 6.17 6.15
C GLY A 258 -21.82 5.17 5.44
N PRO A 259 -21.16 5.60 4.34
CA PRO A 259 -20.20 4.79 3.60
C PRO A 259 -19.00 4.36 4.46
N ARG A 260 -18.29 3.30 4.04
CA ARG A 260 -17.12 2.77 4.76
C ARG A 260 -15.91 3.70 4.74
N VAL A 261 -15.93 4.74 3.91
CA VAL A 261 -14.92 5.80 3.85
C VAL A 261 -15.65 7.08 3.47
N GLU A 262 -15.44 8.16 4.22
CA GLU A 262 -15.82 9.50 3.80
C GLU A 262 -14.62 10.22 3.21
N THR A 263 -14.85 11.05 2.19
CA THR A 263 -13.79 11.86 1.58
C THR A 263 -14.30 13.30 1.47
N GLU A 264 -13.53 14.22 2.02
CA GLU A 264 -13.73 15.66 1.83
C GLU A 264 -12.48 16.28 1.22
N SER A 265 -12.68 17.38 0.50
CA SER A 265 -11.57 18.18 -0.02
C SER A 265 -11.48 19.47 0.78
N PHE A 266 -10.26 19.88 1.10
CA PHE A 266 -9.98 21.12 1.81
C PHE A 266 -8.99 21.94 1.01
N ASP A 267 -9.18 23.26 0.95
CA ASP A 267 -8.24 24.16 0.27
C ASP A 267 -7.06 24.50 1.20
N ILE A 268 -6.33 23.47 1.64
CA ILE A 268 -5.25 23.56 2.63
C ILE A 268 -4.08 22.69 2.15
N HIS A 269 -2.89 23.29 2.07
CA HIS A 269 -1.66 22.57 1.74
C HIS A 269 -1.36 21.44 2.74
N GLY A 270 -1.01 20.26 2.22
CA GLY A 270 -0.84 19.02 2.97
C GLY A 270 -2.13 18.25 3.23
N SER A 271 -3.29 18.77 2.80
CA SER A 271 -4.62 18.24 3.15
C SER A 271 -5.68 18.45 2.07
N ALA A 272 -5.27 18.57 0.80
CA ALA A 272 -6.19 18.75 -0.32
C ALA A 272 -7.30 17.69 -0.36
N LEU A 273 -6.98 16.47 0.07
CA LEU A 273 -7.89 15.35 0.23
C LEU A 273 -7.79 14.82 1.66
N VAL A 274 -8.94 14.72 2.34
CA VAL A 274 -9.06 14.14 3.67
C VAL A 274 -9.99 12.94 3.62
N PHE A 275 -9.48 11.79 4.06
CA PHE A 275 -10.18 10.52 4.12
C PHE A 275 -10.51 10.17 5.57
N GLY A 276 -11.78 9.87 5.84
CA GLY A 276 -12.28 9.44 7.12
C GLY A 276 -12.69 7.97 7.09
N HIS A 277 -11.96 7.14 7.85
CA HIS A 277 -12.22 5.71 7.99
C HIS A 277 -12.87 5.44 9.35
N PRO A 278 -14.19 5.12 9.42
CA PRO A 278 -14.83 4.74 10.67
C PRO A 278 -14.27 3.39 11.14
N LEU A 279 -13.95 3.30 12.43
CA LEU A 279 -13.54 2.05 13.08
C LEU A 279 -14.79 1.39 13.65
N ARG A 280 -15.13 0.17 13.24
CA ARG A 280 -16.40 -0.48 13.62
C ARG A 280 -16.21 -1.80 14.37
N SER A 281 -17.15 -2.10 15.24
CA SER A 281 -17.28 -3.42 15.88
C SER A 281 -17.94 -4.43 14.92
N THR A 282 -17.89 -5.74 15.24
CA THR A 282 -18.60 -6.79 14.47
C THR A 282 -20.11 -6.60 14.43
N LYS A 283 -20.66 -5.86 15.40
CA LYS A 283 -22.08 -5.46 15.49
C LYS A 283 -22.32 -4.04 14.99
N ASP A 284 -21.47 -3.54 14.09
CA ASP A 284 -21.55 -2.25 13.41
C ASP A 284 -21.51 -0.97 14.27
N ALA A 285 -21.30 -1.11 15.57
CA ALA A 285 -21.18 0.06 16.44
C ALA A 285 -19.83 0.76 16.23
N THR A 286 -19.87 2.08 16.00
CA THR A 286 -18.69 2.91 15.80
C THR A 286 -17.83 2.97 17.06
N LEU A 287 -16.55 2.68 16.91
CA LEU A 287 -15.54 2.63 17.95
C LEU A 287 -14.60 3.86 17.92
N GLY A 288 -14.62 4.60 16.81
CA GLY A 288 -13.79 5.76 16.56
C GLY A 288 -13.65 6.00 15.06
N ALA A 289 -12.67 6.83 14.67
CA ALA A 289 -12.35 7.08 13.27
C ALA A 289 -10.85 7.32 13.08
N LEU A 290 -10.29 6.85 11.97
CA LEU A 290 -8.97 7.24 11.47
C LEU A 290 -9.17 8.29 10.38
N ILE A 291 -8.59 9.47 10.57
CA ILE A 291 -8.59 10.56 9.58
C ILE A 291 -7.20 10.66 8.96
N LEU A 292 -7.12 10.71 7.64
CA LEU A 292 -5.89 10.85 6.86
C LEU A 292 -5.99 12.06 5.94
N GLY A 293 -4.99 12.92 5.92
CA GLY A 293 -4.93 14.03 4.95
C GLY A 293 -3.72 13.93 4.03
N THR A 294 -3.95 14.14 2.74
CA THR A 294 -2.95 14.11 1.67
C THR A 294 -3.17 15.22 0.66
N ASP A 295 -2.14 15.53 -0.14
CA ASP A 295 -2.25 16.45 -1.28
C ASP A 295 -2.68 15.76 -2.58
N LYS A 296 -2.50 14.44 -2.66
CA LYS A 296 -2.73 13.63 -3.86
C LYS A 296 -3.58 12.40 -3.51
N PRO A 297 -4.38 11.89 -4.48
CA PRO A 297 -5.12 10.65 -4.26
C PRO A 297 -4.16 9.50 -3.94
N LEU A 298 -4.56 8.64 -3.01
CA LEU A 298 -3.78 7.49 -2.59
C LEU A 298 -3.66 6.46 -3.72
N THR A 299 -2.48 5.88 -3.89
CA THR A 299 -2.28 4.76 -4.82
C THR A 299 -2.95 3.48 -4.28
N PRO A 300 -3.25 2.47 -5.12
CA PRO A 300 -3.80 1.20 -4.65
C PRO A 300 -2.94 0.53 -3.56
N ALA A 301 -1.61 0.59 -3.69
CA ALA A 301 -0.69 0.08 -2.68
C ALA A 301 -0.82 0.84 -1.35
N GLN A 302 -0.94 2.17 -1.38
CA GLN A 302 -1.16 2.98 -0.18
C GLN A 302 -2.52 2.69 0.46
N ASN A 303 -3.58 2.53 -0.34
CA ASN A 303 -4.91 2.14 0.15
C ASN A 303 -4.90 0.76 0.83
N SER A 304 -4.10 -0.19 0.33
CA SER A 304 -3.91 -1.48 0.97
C SER A 304 -3.27 -1.33 2.36
N VAL A 305 -2.21 -0.52 2.48
CA VAL A 305 -1.57 -0.22 3.78
C VAL A 305 -2.56 0.45 4.74
N VAL A 306 -3.31 1.45 4.29
CA VAL A 306 -4.35 2.13 5.09
C VAL A 306 -5.38 1.11 5.60
N SER A 307 -5.86 0.23 4.71
CA SER A 307 -6.85 -0.80 5.06
C SER A 307 -6.32 -1.78 6.12
N SER A 308 -5.05 -2.20 6.00
CA SER A 308 -4.41 -3.04 7.03
C SER A 308 -4.32 -2.32 8.38
N VAL A 309 -3.95 -1.03 8.40
CA VAL A 309 -3.89 -0.24 9.64
C VAL A 309 -5.28 -0.06 10.25
N VAL A 310 -6.31 0.23 9.46
CA VAL A 310 -7.70 0.31 9.93
C VAL A 310 -8.12 -1.00 10.61
N GLY A 311 -7.87 -2.15 9.99
CA GLY A 311 -8.20 -3.46 10.57
C GLY A 311 -7.45 -3.74 11.89
N LEU A 312 -6.18 -3.36 11.99
CA LEU A 312 -5.40 -3.49 13.23
C LEU A 312 -5.89 -2.54 14.33
N LEU A 313 -6.28 -1.31 13.98
CA LEU A 313 -6.87 -0.36 14.92
C LEU A 313 -8.23 -0.84 15.44
N GLU A 314 -9.09 -1.37 14.57
CA GLU A 314 -10.36 -1.99 14.99
C GLU A 314 -10.13 -3.12 16.00
N LEU A 315 -9.15 -3.99 15.74
CA LEU A 315 -8.77 -5.06 16.65
C LEU A 315 -8.31 -4.53 18.02
N LEU A 316 -7.44 -3.51 18.02
CA LEU A 316 -6.93 -2.86 19.24
C LEU A 316 -8.03 -2.20 20.07
N VAL A 317 -8.97 -1.52 19.43
CA VAL A 317 -10.08 -0.87 20.15
C VAL A 317 -11.03 -1.93 20.74
N ARG A 318 -11.28 -3.04 20.04
CA ARG A 318 -12.07 -4.17 20.59
C ARG A 318 -11.45 -4.80 21.82
N GLN A 319 -10.13 -5.02 21.82
CA GLN A 319 -9.42 -5.56 22.99
C GLN A 319 -9.56 -4.64 24.22
N ARG A 320 -9.60 -3.32 24.02
CA ARG A 320 -9.78 -2.35 25.12
C ARG A 320 -11.13 -2.44 25.81
N THR A 321 -12.21 -2.74 25.10
CA THR A 321 -13.57 -2.74 25.68
C THR A 321 -14.04 -4.11 26.16
N SER A 322 -13.51 -5.20 25.59
CA SER A 322 -14.12 -6.53 25.77
C SER A 322 -13.12 -7.68 26.04
N GLY A 323 -11.81 -7.50 25.89
CA GLY A 323 -10.86 -8.62 25.83
C GLY A 323 -9.62 -8.50 26.72
N SER A 324 -9.76 -8.41 28.05
CA SER A 324 -8.63 -8.54 28.96
C SER A 324 -9.00 -9.30 30.22
N LEU A 325 -8.10 -10.18 30.67
CA LEU A 325 -8.18 -10.86 31.95
C LEU A 325 -7.72 -9.96 33.11
N ALA A 326 -7.17 -8.77 32.83
CA ALA A 326 -6.60 -7.90 33.85
C ALA A 326 -7.59 -7.52 34.97
N PRO A 327 -8.87 -7.19 34.70
CA PRO A 327 -9.83 -6.91 35.78
C PRO A 327 -10.04 -8.11 36.69
N SER A 328 -10.18 -9.32 36.13
CA SER A 328 -10.35 -10.55 36.89
C SER A 328 -9.09 -10.91 37.67
N GLN A 329 -7.90 -10.80 37.06
CA GLN A 329 -6.62 -11.05 37.73
C GLN A 329 -6.36 -10.06 38.87
N LEU A 330 -6.69 -8.78 38.66
CA LEU A 330 -6.62 -7.74 39.69
C LEU A 330 -7.57 -8.09 40.84
N ALA A 331 -8.83 -8.40 40.54
CA ALA A 331 -9.81 -8.78 41.56
C ALA A 331 -9.36 -10.03 42.34
N THR A 332 -8.90 -11.08 41.66
CA THR A 332 -8.37 -12.29 42.29
C THR A 332 -7.18 -11.97 43.21
N ALA A 333 -6.23 -11.16 42.76
CA ALA A 333 -5.07 -10.79 43.57
C ALA A 333 -5.47 -9.98 44.80
N LEU A 334 -6.43 -9.05 44.67
CA LEU A 334 -6.94 -8.23 45.77
C LEU A 334 -7.78 -9.02 46.77
N LEU A 335 -8.57 -9.99 46.30
CA LEU A 335 -9.46 -10.80 47.14
C LEU A 335 -8.72 -11.93 47.87
N LEU A 336 -7.75 -12.57 47.20
CA LEU A 336 -7.01 -13.71 47.78
C LEU A 336 -5.77 -13.30 48.55
N HIS A 337 -5.16 -12.15 48.21
CA HIS A 337 -3.91 -11.68 48.81
C HIS A 337 -3.93 -10.19 49.17
N PRO A 338 -4.91 -9.72 49.98
CA PRO A 338 -5.04 -8.30 50.33
C PRO A 338 -3.80 -7.71 51.01
N GLU A 339 -3.04 -8.52 51.75
CA GLU A 339 -1.77 -8.15 52.37
C GLU A 339 -0.73 -7.66 51.36
N SER A 340 -0.82 -8.06 50.09
CA SER A 340 0.06 -7.57 49.02
C SER A 340 -0.03 -6.06 48.81
N LEU A 341 -1.13 -5.41 49.21
CA LEU A 341 -1.26 -3.95 49.18
C LEU A 341 -0.55 -3.26 50.35
N ALA A 342 -0.52 -3.88 51.53
CA ALA A 342 0.00 -3.27 52.75
C ALA A 342 1.48 -3.60 52.99
N THR A 343 1.87 -4.85 52.74
CA THR A 343 3.22 -5.38 53.05
C THR A 343 3.91 -5.98 51.82
N GLY A 344 3.34 -5.81 50.64
CA GLY A 344 3.88 -6.38 49.40
C GLY A 344 5.23 -5.77 49.01
N SER A 345 6.06 -6.60 48.37
CA SER A 345 7.30 -6.14 47.75
C SER A 345 7.01 -5.15 46.61
N THR A 346 7.99 -4.30 46.28
CA THR A 346 7.90 -3.35 45.15
C THR A 346 7.51 -4.04 43.84
N ARG A 347 7.96 -5.28 43.62
CA ARG A 347 7.62 -6.08 42.44
C ARG A 347 6.14 -6.44 42.41
N GLN A 348 5.58 -6.93 43.51
CA GLN A 348 4.15 -7.27 43.61
C GLN A 348 3.26 -6.04 43.42
N LEU A 349 3.63 -4.91 44.05
CA LEU A 349 2.92 -3.65 43.89
C LEU A 349 2.95 -3.14 42.44
N ASN A 350 4.07 -3.31 41.73
CA ASN A 350 4.15 -2.95 40.32
C ASN A 350 3.25 -3.84 39.44
N VAL A 351 3.18 -5.14 39.71
CA VAL A 351 2.25 -6.04 39.00
C VAL A 351 0.79 -5.60 39.20
N LEU A 352 0.39 -5.26 40.43
CA LEU A 352 -0.96 -4.76 40.70
C LEU A 352 -1.24 -3.41 40.01
N ARG A 353 -0.25 -2.50 39.98
CA ARG A 353 -0.35 -1.22 39.26
C ARG A 353 -0.51 -1.42 37.75
N ASP A 354 0.18 -2.40 37.18
CA ASP A 354 0.08 -2.73 35.76
C ASP A 354 -1.29 -3.36 35.44
N LEU A 355 -1.78 -4.27 36.28
CA LEU A 355 -3.12 -4.84 36.15
C LEU A 355 -4.22 -3.77 36.28
N LEU A 356 -4.09 -2.84 37.23
CA LEU A 356 -5.01 -1.70 37.34
C LEU A 356 -4.96 -0.84 36.09
N ALA A 357 -3.76 -0.46 35.62
CA ALA A 357 -3.59 0.32 34.40
C ALA A 357 -4.28 -0.36 33.20
N GLN A 358 -4.06 -1.65 33.00
CA GLN A 358 -4.69 -2.43 31.93
C GLN A 358 -6.22 -2.53 32.07
N SER A 359 -6.72 -2.62 33.31
CA SER A 359 -8.16 -2.68 33.62
C SER A 359 -8.87 -1.39 33.23
N VAL A 360 -8.22 -0.24 33.42
CA VAL A 360 -8.71 1.08 32.95
C VAL A 360 -8.19 1.44 31.54
N SER A 361 -7.87 0.41 30.74
CA SER A 361 -7.44 0.51 29.33
C SER A 361 -6.17 1.33 29.07
N GLY A 362 -5.32 1.48 30.08
CA GLY A 362 -4.04 2.14 30.02
C GLY A 362 -2.85 1.21 29.89
N THR A 363 -1.75 1.78 29.40
CA THR A 363 -0.45 1.10 29.28
C THR A 363 0.54 1.50 30.36
N ARG A 364 0.16 2.42 31.25
CA ARG A 364 0.96 2.89 32.38
C ARG A 364 0.06 3.22 33.58
N SER A 365 0.62 3.07 34.78
CA SER A 365 -0.02 3.53 36.01
C SER A 365 -0.22 5.06 35.98
N GLY A 366 -1.33 5.51 36.54
CA GLY A 366 -1.70 6.92 36.61
C GLY A 366 -2.90 7.13 37.51
N ALA A 367 -3.26 8.39 37.74
CA ALA A 367 -4.46 8.72 38.51
C ALA A 367 -5.72 8.16 37.84
N VAL A 368 -6.56 7.52 38.64
CA VAL A 368 -7.89 7.05 38.24
C VAL A 368 -8.96 7.81 39.01
N ARG A 369 -10.15 7.86 38.45
CA ARG A 369 -11.34 8.50 39.01
C ARG A 369 -12.44 7.46 39.09
N VAL A 370 -13.24 7.55 40.14
CA VAL A 370 -14.48 6.80 40.26
C VAL A 370 -15.62 7.72 39.83
N VAL A 371 -16.43 7.26 38.90
CA VAL A 371 -17.60 7.95 38.38
C VAL A 371 -18.82 7.13 38.76
N GLN A 372 -19.80 7.78 39.38
CA GLN A 372 -21.07 7.17 39.72
C GLN A 372 -22.17 7.89 38.96
N GLY A 373 -22.86 7.17 38.08
CA GLY A 373 -24.05 7.65 37.40
C GLY A 373 -25.28 7.19 38.17
N VAL A 374 -26.19 8.12 38.44
CA VAL A 374 -27.46 7.84 39.10
C VAL A 374 -28.58 8.14 38.11
N ARG A 375 -29.52 7.21 37.95
CA ARG A 375 -30.69 7.42 37.09
C ARG A 375 -31.58 8.48 37.75
N ALA A 376 -31.92 9.51 36.99
CA ALA A 376 -32.82 10.57 37.46
C ALA A 376 -34.23 10.02 37.76
N ASP A 377 -34.66 9.00 37.02
CA ASP A 377 -35.91 8.28 37.25
C ASP A 377 -35.63 6.78 37.42
N ALA A 378 -35.78 6.28 38.64
CA ALA A 378 -35.59 4.87 38.97
C ALA A 378 -36.67 3.96 38.34
N SER A 379 -37.80 4.52 37.90
CA SER A 379 -38.91 3.78 37.28
C SER A 379 -38.80 3.66 35.76
N ALA A 380 -37.88 4.40 35.14
CA ALA A 380 -37.63 4.28 33.70
C ALA A 380 -37.11 2.88 33.36
N PRO A 381 -37.59 2.24 32.28
CA PRO A 381 -37.09 0.91 31.88
C PRO A 381 -35.59 0.95 31.61
N ALA A 382 -34.87 -0.13 31.92
CA ALA A 382 -33.47 -0.29 31.51
C ALA A 382 -33.37 -0.17 29.98
N SER A 383 -32.21 0.26 29.47
CA SER A 383 -32.00 0.52 28.04
C SER A 383 -32.63 -0.56 27.16
N ALA A 384 -33.40 -0.13 26.13
CA ALA A 384 -34.11 -1.01 25.19
C ALA A 384 -33.18 -2.01 24.46
N ASP A 385 -31.87 -1.74 24.51
CA ASP A 385 -30.80 -2.47 23.85
C ASP A 385 -30.20 -3.61 24.70
N GLY A 386 -30.66 -3.78 25.94
CA GLY A 386 -30.26 -4.85 26.87
C GLY A 386 -28.97 -4.58 27.65
N PRO A 387 -28.76 -5.26 28.80
CA PRO A 387 -27.72 -4.89 29.78
C PRO A 387 -26.29 -5.03 29.25
N VAL A 388 -26.05 -5.97 28.32
CA VAL A 388 -24.72 -6.16 27.73
C VAL A 388 -24.35 -5.00 26.81
N ARG A 389 -25.31 -4.46 26.05
CA ARG A 389 -25.06 -3.35 25.12
C ARG A 389 -24.85 -2.06 25.88
N GLU A 390 -25.67 -1.83 26.92
CA GLU A 390 -25.51 -0.74 27.88
C GLU A 390 -24.14 -0.76 28.56
N LEU A 391 -23.72 -1.93 29.10
CA LEU A 391 -22.40 -2.08 29.71
C LEU A 391 -21.26 -1.74 28.73
N LEU A 392 -21.33 -2.24 27.49
CA LEU A 392 -20.31 -1.95 26.48
C LEU A 392 -20.31 -0.48 26.06
N GLN A 393 -21.45 0.19 26.10
CA GLN A 393 -21.57 1.62 25.81
C GLN A 393 -20.86 2.45 26.88
N TRP A 394 -21.14 2.21 28.17
CA TRP A 394 -20.44 2.87 29.26
C TRP A 394 -18.94 2.61 29.26
N ARG A 395 -18.52 1.37 28.99
CA ARG A 395 -17.09 1.01 28.85
C ARG A 395 -16.37 1.79 27.76
N ARG A 396 -17.07 2.07 26.64
CA ARG A 396 -16.52 2.90 25.55
C ARG A 396 -16.43 4.35 25.95
N LEU A 397 -17.51 4.90 26.51
CA LEU A 397 -17.61 6.29 26.92
C LEU A 397 -16.50 6.68 27.92
N PHE A 398 -16.26 5.81 28.91
CA PHE A 398 -15.25 6.02 29.94
C PHE A 398 -13.88 5.40 29.63
N ASP A 399 -13.69 4.83 28.43
CA ASP A 399 -12.49 4.09 28.00
C ASP A 399 -11.94 3.15 29.08
N THR A 400 -12.79 2.29 29.63
CA THR A 400 -12.43 1.43 30.77
C THR A 400 -13.15 0.08 30.71
N LYS A 401 -12.55 -0.96 31.27
CA LYS A 401 -13.21 -2.27 31.48
C LYS A 401 -13.89 -2.34 32.84
N MET A 402 -13.56 -1.41 33.73
CA MET A 402 -14.10 -1.33 35.09
C MET A 402 -15.38 -0.50 35.06
N VAL A 403 -16.44 -1.11 34.55
CA VAL A 403 -17.81 -0.61 34.66
C VAL A 403 -18.68 -1.71 35.25
N GLU A 404 -19.52 -1.32 36.19
CA GLU A 404 -20.55 -2.14 36.81
C GLU A 404 -21.90 -1.43 36.65
N LEU A 405 -22.91 -2.16 36.19
CA LEU A 405 -24.30 -1.71 36.22
C LEU A 405 -24.86 -2.01 37.61
N THR A 406 -25.49 -1.02 38.21
CA THR A 406 -26.07 -1.09 39.56
C THR A 406 -27.58 -0.85 39.47
N ASP A 407 -28.33 -1.18 40.52
CA ASP A 407 -29.79 -1.00 40.53
C ASP A 407 -30.22 0.47 40.34
N TYR A 408 -29.34 1.41 40.67
CA TYR A 408 -29.59 2.86 40.61
C TYR A 408 -28.87 3.56 39.45
N GLY A 409 -28.16 2.84 38.57
CA GLY A 409 -27.38 3.41 37.47
C GLY A 409 -26.09 2.65 37.20
N PHE A 410 -24.93 3.29 37.33
CA PHE A 410 -23.64 2.62 37.08
C PHE A 410 -22.51 3.17 37.97
N ALA A 411 -21.46 2.36 38.13
CA ALA A 411 -20.18 2.78 38.67
C ALA A 411 -19.08 2.48 37.65
N ALA A 412 -18.16 3.42 37.44
CA ALA A 412 -17.04 3.27 36.52
C ALA A 412 -15.74 3.76 37.15
N VAL A 413 -14.63 3.05 36.91
CA VAL A 413 -13.27 3.52 37.24
C VAL A 413 -12.58 3.90 35.95
N THR A 414 -12.21 5.16 35.79
CA THR A 414 -11.65 5.69 34.54
C THR A 414 -10.43 6.56 34.76
N ARG A 415 -9.56 6.66 33.75
CA ARG A 415 -8.46 7.63 33.73
C ARG A 415 -8.90 9.00 33.20
N PHE A 416 -10.05 9.05 32.53
CA PHE A 416 -10.55 10.28 31.92
C PHE A 416 -11.06 11.24 32.99
N LYS A 417 -10.97 12.53 32.69
CA LYS A 417 -11.61 13.56 33.51
C LYS A 417 -13.06 13.63 33.05
N VAL A 418 -13.99 13.76 34.01
CA VAL A 418 -15.38 14.10 33.69
C VAL A 418 -15.40 15.60 33.43
N ASP A 419 -15.58 15.97 32.17
CA ASP A 419 -15.76 17.34 31.71
C ASP A 419 -17.20 17.53 31.20
N ASP A 420 -17.58 18.79 30.93
CA ASP A 420 -18.95 19.13 30.52
C ASP A 420 -19.36 18.42 29.21
N THR A 421 -18.37 18.10 28.35
CA THR A 421 -18.60 17.37 27.10
C THR A 421 -18.99 15.92 27.38
N LEU A 422 -18.23 15.22 28.23
CA LEU A 422 -18.58 13.87 28.66
C LEU A 422 -19.93 13.85 29.41
N LEU A 423 -20.19 14.85 30.25
CA LEU A 423 -21.46 14.98 30.97
C LEU A 423 -22.64 15.08 30.00
N HIS A 424 -22.53 15.95 28.99
CA HIS A 424 -23.58 16.10 27.98
C HIS A 424 -23.79 14.82 27.16
N GLU A 425 -22.74 14.04 26.88
CA GLU A 425 -22.88 12.73 26.25
C GLU A 425 -23.60 11.72 27.16
N VAL A 426 -23.30 11.71 28.47
CA VAL A 426 -23.98 10.86 29.46
C VAL A 426 -25.47 11.22 29.54
N GLU A 427 -25.82 12.51 29.55
CA GLU A 427 -27.21 12.99 29.67
C GLU A 427 -28.08 12.67 28.44
N ASN A 428 -27.45 12.46 27.28
CA ASN A 428 -28.15 12.09 26.04
C ASN A 428 -28.46 10.58 25.95
N LEU A 429 -27.89 9.75 26.84
CA LEU A 429 -28.08 8.31 26.93
C LEU A 429 -29.14 7.93 27.97
#